data_AF-A0AA45W5R4-F1
#
_entry.id   AF-A0AA45W5R4-F1
#
_cell.length_a   1.000
_cell.length_b   1.000
_cell.length_c   1.000
_cell.angle_alpha   90.00
_cell.angle_beta   90.00
_cell.angle_gamma   90.00
#
_symmetry.space_group_name_H-M   'P 1'
#
loop_
_entity.id
_entity.type
_entity.pdbx_description
1 polymer ?
#
loop_
_entity_poly.entity_id
_entity_poly.type
_entity_poly.pdbx_seq_one_letter_code
_entity_poly.pdbx_strand_id
1 'polypeptide(L)'
;MAILGKLYSGLIHLLAGFAVISLLVATGLILGDVTMRFLGLGSIRASSTLIEYALLFATMLGAPWLMRRRGHITVTSLVELLPPTGRKFAGALALAISTLTLLILGWRSAMVGYDKWLRGGMDVRSIAVPEWISYGILATGFILMGTECLRLILQRRFEPQGSVSA
;
A
#
# COMPACT_ATOMS: atom_id res chain seq x y z
N MET A 1 16.55 21.67 -2.62
CA MET A 1 15.70 20.54 -3.07
C MET A 1 16.20 19.15 -2.68
N ALA A 2 17.52 18.92 -2.51
CA ALA A 2 18.06 17.60 -2.15
C ALA A 2 17.68 17.10 -0.73
N ILE A 3 17.51 18.02 0.23
CA ILE A 3 17.17 17.69 1.62
C ILE A 3 15.75 17.12 1.73
N LEU A 4 14.78 17.73 1.03
CA LEU A 4 13.39 17.28 1.03
C LEU A 4 13.24 15.86 0.43
N GLY A 5 13.99 15.57 -0.64
CA GLY A 5 14.03 14.24 -1.24
C GLY A 5 14.67 13.18 -0.34
N LYS A 6 15.70 13.54 0.44
CA LYS A 6 16.32 12.64 1.42
C LYS A 6 15.40 12.37 2.61
N LEU A 7 14.73 13.39 3.14
CA LEU A 7 13.81 13.26 4.27
C LEU A 7 12.61 12.37 3.90
N TYR A 8 12.02 12.62 2.73
CA TYR A 8 10.92 11.82 2.20
C TYR A 8 11.34 10.37 1.91
N SER A 9 12.55 10.17 1.37
CA SER A 9 13.11 8.82 1.21
C SER A 9 13.31 8.12 2.55
N GLY A 10 13.78 8.83 3.58
CA GLY A 10 13.92 8.28 4.93
C GLY A 10 12.57 7.86 5.51
N LEU A 11 11.55 8.70 5.38
CA LEU A 11 10.19 8.41 5.83
C LEU A 11 9.64 7.12 5.20
N ILE A 12 9.79 6.94 3.89
CA ILE A 12 9.31 5.74 3.19
C ILE A 12 10.05 4.48 3.66
N HIS A 13 11.37 4.54 3.88
CA HIS A 13 12.10 3.38 4.41
C HIS A 13 11.68 3.04 5.83
N LEU A 14 11.39 4.05 6.65
CA LEU A 14 10.90 3.86 8.01
C LEU A 14 9.51 3.19 7.99
N LEU A 15 8.60 3.68 7.14
CA LEU A 15 7.29 3.04 6.91
C LEU A 15 7.42 1.61 6.40
N ALA A 16 8.37 1.34 5.48
CA ALA A 16 8.66 0.00 5.02
C ALA A 16 9.18 -0.90 6.14
N GLY A 17 10.01 -0.38 7.05
CA GLY A 17 10.44 -1.08 8.26
C GLY A 17 9.26 -1.49 9.14
N PHE A 18 8.33 -0.54 9.41
CA PHE A 18 7.09 -0.85 10.13
C PHE A 18 6.23 -1.88 9.40
N ALA A 19 6.16 -1.82 8.08
CA ALA A 19 5.43 -2.79 7.28
C ALA A 19 5.97 -4.22 7.46
N VAL A 20 7.30 -4.38 7.44
CA VAL A 20 7.96 -5.67 7.67
C VAL A 20 7.69 -6.18 9.08
N ILE A 21 7.81 -5.32 10.09
CA ILE A 21 7.52 -5.69 11.48
C ILE A 21 6.07 -6.16 11.61
N SER A 22 5.13 -5.41 11.04
CA SER A 22 3.71 -5.75 11.06
C SER A 22 3.43 -7.09 10.37
N LEU A 23 4.11 -7.36 9.24
CA LEU A 23 4.02 -8.63 8.54
C LEU A 23 4.57 -9.80 9.38
N LEU A 24 5.72 -9.62 10.03
CA LEU A 24 6.30 -10.64 10.92
C LEU A 24 5.38 -10.95 12.11
N VAL A 25 4.76 -9.92 12.70
CA VAL A 25 3.75 -10.09 13.75
C VAL A 25 2.56 -10.86 13.23
N ALA A 26 2.02 -10.52 12.05
CA ALA A 26 0.91 -11.24 11.44
C ALA A 26 1.26 -12.72 11.22
N THR A 27 2.44 -13.01 10.66
CA THR A 27 2.92 -14.38 10.46
C THR A 27 3.04 -15.14 11.78
N GLY A 28 3.62 -14.53 12.81
CA GLY A 28 3.73 -15.13 14.14
C GLY A 28 2.37 -15.44 14.77
N LEU A 29 1.40 -14.52 14.65
CA LEU A 29 0.04 -14.72 15.14
C LEU A 29 -0.68 -15.85 14.39
N ILE A 30 -0.52 -15.94 13.06
CA ILE A 30 -1.10 -17.03 12.27
C ILE A 30 -0.49 -18.37 12.70
N LEU A 31 0.84 -18.47 12.80
CA LEU A 31 1.51 -19.69 13.22
C LEU A 31 1.09 -20.12 14.64
N GLY A 32 1.00 -19.17 15.56
CA GLY A 32 0.53 -19.41 16.92
C GLY A 32 -0.91 -19.92 16.96
N ASP A 33 -1.83 -19.28 16.23
CA ASP A 33 -3.24 -19.68 16.20
C ASP A 33 -3.42 -21.05 15.55
N VAL A 34 -2.71 -21.35 14.45
CA VAL A 34 -2.73 -22.67 13.82
C VAL A 34 -2.18 -23.75 14.76
N THR A 35 -1.10 -23.45 15.50
CA THR A 35 -0.51 -24.39 16.46
C THR A 35 -1.46 -24.68 17.63
N MET A 36 -2.10 -23.66 18.20
CA MET A 36 -3.08 -23.84 19.28
C MET A 36 -4.30 -24.65 18.84
N ARG A 37 -4.80 -24.38 17.62
CA ARG A 37 -5.89 -25.18 17.02
C ARG A 37 -5.48 -26.63 16.83
N PHE A 38 -4.25 -26.88 16.36
CA PHE A 38 -3.71 -28.22 16.19
C PHE A 38 -3.60 -28.99 17.52
N LEU A 39 -3.23 -28.30 18.61
CA LEU A 39 -3.14 -28.87 19.96
C LEU A 39 -4.50 -29.02 20.67
N GLY A 40 -5.61 -28.64 20.03
CA GLY A 40 -6.95 -28.73 20.62
C GLY A 40 -7.24 -27.72 21.74
N LEU A 41 -6.38 -26.70 21.93
CA LEU A 41 -6.51 -25.68 22.98
C LEU A 41 -7.52 -24.57 22.65
N GLY A 42 -8.18 -24.67 21.48
CA GLY A 42 -9.08 -23.63 20.95
C GLY A 42 -8.33 -22.52 20.21
N SER A 43 -9.08 -21.68 19.47
CA SER A 43 -8.53 -20.51 18.77
C SER A 43 -8.75 -19.25 19.58
N ILE A 44 -7.73 -18.39 19.61
CA ILE A 44 -7.83 -17.07 20.25
C ILE A 44 -8.68 -16.19 19.33
N ARG A 45 -9.91 -15.87 19.76
CA ARG A 45 -10.85 -15.03 19.01
C ARG A 45 -10.21 -13.70 18.55
N ALA A 46 -9.39 -13.08 19.40
CA ALA A 46 -8.71 -11.82 19.10
C ALA A 46 -7.62 -11.92 18.00
N SER A 47 -7.09 -13.11 17.71
CA SER A 47 -6.01 -13.29 16.74
C SER A 47 -6.45 -12.92 15.33
N SER A 48 -7.68 -13.28 14.94
CA SER A 48 -8.17 -13.00 13.57
C SER A 48 -8.21 -11.50 13.29
N THR A 49 -8.77 -10.71 14.21
CA THR A 49 -8.81 -9.25 14.07
C THR A 49 -7.39 -8.68 14.08
N LEU A 50 -6.52 -9.08 15.01
CA LEU A 50 -5.13 -8.58 15.02
C LEU A 50 -4.37 -8.89 13.72
N ILE A 51 -4.59 -10.07 13.12
CA ILE A 51 -3.98 -10.46 11.84
C ILE A 51 -4.52 -9.58 10.70
N GLU A 52 -5.83 -9.35 10.63
CA GLU A 52 -6.43 -8.48 9.61
C GLU A 52 -5.85 -7.06 9.66
N TYR A 53 -5.76 -6.48 10.87
CA TYR A 53 -5.17 -5.16 11.06
C TYR A 53 -3.67 -5.17 10.75
N ALA A 54 -2.90 -6.17 11.19
CA ALA A 54 -1.48 -6.25 10.88
C ALA A 54 -1.22 -6.35 9.36
N LEU A 55 -2.02 -7.14 8.63
CA LEU A 55 -1.92 -7.21 7.17
C LEU A 55 -2.31 -5.89 6.50
N LEU A 56 -3.33 -5.19 7.00
CA LEU A 56 -3.70 -3.86 6.52
C LEU A 56 -2.53 -2.85 6.70
N PHE A 57 -1.90 -2.84 7.87
CA PHE A 57 -0.74 -2.00 8.15
C PHE A 57 0.46 -2.36 7.26
N ALA A 58 0.78 -3.65 7.14
CA ALA A 58 1.87 -4.12 6.30
C ALA A 58 1.68 -3.73 4.83
N THR A 59 0.47 -3.89 4.29
CA THR A 59 0.18 -3.58 2.89
C THR A 59 0.23 -2.07 2.63
N MET A 60 -0.46 -1.25 3.43
CA MET A 60 -0.55 0.19 3.19
C MET A 60 0.76 0.94 3.46
N LEU A 61 1.55 0.52 4.45
CA LEU A 61 2.84 1.15 4.76
C LEU A 61 3.97 0.66 3.83
N GLY A 62 3.92 -0.60 3.37
CA GLY A 62 4.92 -1.18 2.49
C GLY A 62 4.74 -0.80 1.02
N ALA A 63 3.50 -0.54 0.59
CA ALA A 63 3.19 -0.31 -0.81
C ALA A 63 3.80 0.97 -1.43
N PRO A 64 3.94 2.12 -0.74
CA PRO A 64 4.66 3.28 -1.28
C PRO A 64 6.13 2.98 -1.61
N TRP A 65 6.81 2.22 -0.73
CA TRP A 65 8.19 1.80 -0.97
C TRP A 65 8.28 0.83 -2.15
N LEU A 66 7.34 -0.11 -2.24
CA LEU A 66 7.27 -1.06 -3.35
C LEU A 66 7.01 -0.34 -4.68
N MET A 67 6.10 0.64 -4.69
CA MET A 67 5.78 1.44 -5.87
C MET A 67 7.00 2.22 -6.36
N ARG A 68 7.83 2.73 -5.45
CA ARG A 68 9.09 3.38 -5.81
C ARG A 68 10.10 2.41 -6.43
N ARG A 69 10.12 1.16 -5.98
CA ARG A 69 11.08 0.14 -6.47
C ARG A 69 10.60 -0.56 -7.75
N ARG A 70 9.29 -0.67 -7.96
CA ARG A 70 8.63 -1.36 -9.08
C ARG A 70 7.88 -0.42 -10.03
N GLY A 71 7.95 0.90 -9.85
CA GLY A 71 7.27 1.90 -10.69
C GLY A 71 7.72 1.93 -12.16
N HIS A 72 8.77 1.18 -12.51
CA HIS A 72 9.21 0.95 -13.88
C HIS A 72 8.60 -0.29 -14.54
N ILE A 73 7.90 -1.14 -13.78
CA ILE A 73 7.18 -2.30 -14.31
C ILE A 73 5.81 -1.81 -14.82
N THR A 74 5.82 -0.85 -15.74
CA THR A 74 4.67 -0.62 -16.62
C THR A 74 4.44 -1.92 -17.36
N VAL A 75 3.19 -2.40 -17.44
CA VAL A 75 2.71 -3.62 -18.13
C VAL A 75 3.53 -3.93 -19.39
N THR A 76 4.72 -4.54 -19.21
CA THR A 76 5.71 -4.61 -20.29
C THR A 76 5.20 -5.54 -21.37
N SER A 77 4.52 -6.61 -20.94
CA SER A 77 3.95 -7.62 -21.84
C SER A 77 2.87 -7.11 -22.79
N LEU A 78 2.04 -6.13 -22.39
CA LEU A 78 1.00 -5.58 -23.29
C LEU A 78 1.51 -4.39 -24.11
N VAL A 79 2.48 -3.65 -23.56
CA VAL A 79 3.06 -2.46 -24.19
C VAL A 79 4.21 -2.82 -25.15
N GLU A 80 4.79 -4.02 -25.06
CA GLU A 80 5.81 -4.52 -25.99
C GLU A 80 5.32 -4.68 -27.43
N LEU A 81 4.02 -4.88 -27.64
CA LEU A 81 3.44 -4.99 -28.99
C LEU A 81 3.21 -3.63 -29.67
N LEU A 82 3.41 -2.50 -28.97
CA LEU A 82 3.12 -1.16 -29.49
C LEU A 82 4.37 -0.44 -30.04
N PRO A 83 4.21 0.43 -31.07
CA PRO A 83 5.28 1.30 -31.55
C PRO A 83 5.77 2.27 -30.44
N PRO A 84 7.03 2.74 -30.50
CA PRO A 84 7.71 3.45 -29.40
C PRO A 84 6.97 4.69 -28.88
N THR A 85 6.22 5.39 -29.74
CA THR A 85 5.41 6.55 -29.37
C THR A 85 4.14 6.14 -28.62
N GLY A 86 3.49 5.05 -29.05
CA GLY A 86 2.31 4.49 -28.38
C GLY A 86 2.63 3.94 -26.99
N ARG A 87 3.84 3.37 -26.81
CA ARG A 87 4.33 2.89 -25.50
C ARG A 87 4.41 4.00 -24.46
N LYS A 88 4.96 5.15 -24.85
CA LYS A 88 5.10 6.32 -23.95
C LYS A 88 3.74 6.90 -23.58
N PHE A 89 2.83 7.02 -24.55
CA PHE A 89 1.48 7.55 -24.30
C PHE A 89 0.65 6.62 -23.41
N ALA A 90 0.65 5.32 -23.71
CA ALA A 90 -0.07 4.33 -22.90
C ALA A 90 0.44 4.28 -21.46
N GLY A 91 1.77 4.30 -21.26
CA GLY A 91 2.37 4.38 -19.92
C GLY A 91 2.00 5.65 -19.16
N ALA A 92 2.03 6.81 -19.85
CA ALA A 92 1.63 8.08 -19.26
C ALA A 92 0.14 8.10 -18.87
N LEU A 93 -0.74 7.58 -19.73
CA LEU A 93 -2.16 7.49 -19.46
C LEU A 93 -2.46 6.56 -18.28
N ALA A 94 -1.84 5.38 -18.24
CA ALA A 94 -2.00 4.42 -17.15
C ALA A 94 -1.56 4.99 -15.80
N LEU A 95 -0.41 5.69 -15.76
CA LEU A 95 0.06 6.37 -14.57
C LEU A 95 -0.86 7.53 -14.17
N ALA A 96 -1.38 8.30 -15.13
CA ALA A 96 -2.32 9.39 -14.86
C ALA A 96 -3.63 8.87 -14.24
N ILE A 97 -4.21 7.82 -14.82
CA ILE A 97 -5.42 7.17 -14.30
C ILE A 97 -5.14 6.62 -12.89
N SER A 98 -4.03 5.91 -12.71
CA SER A 98 -3.65 5.34 -11.41
C SER A 98 -3.49 6.44 -10.35
N THR A 99 -2.83 7.55 -10.69
CA THR A 99 -2.66 8.70 -9.79
C THR A 99 -4.00 9.28 -9.38
N LEU A 100 -4.90 9.51 -10.35
CA LEU A 100 -6.22 10.06 -10.08
C LEU A 100 -7.03 9.12 -9.18
N THR A 101 -7.08 7.83 -9.50
CA THR A 101 -7.80 6.83 -8.71
C THR A 101 -7.26 6.74 -7.28
N LEU A 102 -5.93 6.72 -7.09
CA LEU A 102 -5.30 6.66 -5.77
C LEU A 102 -5.60 7.91 -4.94
N LEU A 103 -5.57 9.10 -5.54
CA LEU A 103 -5.90 10.35 -4.83
C LEU A 103 -7.38 10.41 -4.44
N ILE A 104 -8.28 9.98 -5.34
CA ILE A 104 -9.73 9.90 -5.04
C ILE A 104 -9.99 8.91 -3.91
N LEU A 105 -9.38 7.72 -3.95
CA LEU A 105 -9.50 6.73 -2.88
C LEU A 105 -8.95 7.27 -1.57
N GLY A 106 -7.77 7.89 -1.57
CA GLY A 106 -7.18 8.49 -0.38
C GLY A 106 -8.07 9.57 0.25
N TRP A 107 -8.63 10.46 -0.57
CA TRP A 107 -9.58 11.48 -0.13
C TRP A 107 -10.86 10.87 0.44
N ARG A 108 -11.46 9.90 -0.25
CA ARG A 108 -12.69 9.22 0.21
C ARG A 108 -12.46 8.44 1.49
N SER A 109 -11.33 7.74 1.62
CA SER A 109 -10.94 7.03 2.84
C SER A 109 -10.75 8.01 4.00
N ALA A 110 -10.16 9.18 3.77
CA ALA A 110 -10.02 10.20 4.81
C ALA A 110 -11.39 10.74 5.27
N MET A 111 -12.29 11.02 4.33
CA MET A 111 -13.63 11.51 4.62
C MET A 111 -14.44 10.50 5.45
N VAL A 112 -14.43 9.22 5.04
CA VAL A 112 -15.10 8.15 5.81
C VAL A 112 -14.44 7.96 7.17
N GLY A 113 -13.10 8.00 7.25
CA GLY A 113 -12.39 7.90 8.52
C GLY A 113 -12.76 9.01 9.50
N TYR A 114 -12.93 10.24 8.99
CA TYR A 114 -13.38 11.39 9.79
C TYR A 114 -14.83 11.24 10.28
N ASP A 115 -15.74 10.80 9.39
CA ASP A 115 -17.13 10.51 9.78
C ASP A 115 -17.21 9.41 10.84
N LYS A 116 -16.38 8.37 10.73
CA LYS A 116 -16.31 7.27 11.70
C LYS A 116 -15.70 7.69 13.03
N TRP A 117 -14.73 8.61 13.02
CA TRP A 117 -14.19 9.24 14.22
C TRP A 117 -15.29 10.00 14.97
N LEU A 118 -16.05 10.86 14.28
CA LEU A 118 -17.13 11.65 14.88
C LEU A 118 -18.26 10.79 15.45
N ARG A 119 -18.59 9.68 14.79
CA ARG A 119 -19.66 8.77 15.20
C ARG A 119 -19.24 7.78 16.27
N GLY A 120 -17.96 7.74 16.68
CA GLY A 120 -17.44 6.74 17.61
C GLY A 120 -17.63 5.31 17.10
N GLY A 121 -17.57 5.10 15.77
CA GLY A 121 -17.82 3.80 15.15
C GLY A 121 -16.83 2.75 15.64
N MET A 122 -17.34 1.71 16.30
CA MET A 122 -16.56 0.55 16.73
C MET A 122 -16.85 -0.62 15.80
N ASP A 123 -15.80 -1.23 15.27
CA ASP A 123 -15.94 -2.46 14.51
C ASP A 123 -16.08 -3.61 15.51
N VAL A 124 -17.26 -4.20 15.60
CA VAL A 124 -17.54 -5.30 16.53
C VAL A 124 -17.48 -6.62 15.76
N ARG A 125 -16.26 -7.08 15.45
CA ARG A 125 -16.04 -8.42 14.86
C ARG A 125 -15.64 -9.42 15.93
N SER A 126 -14.46 -9.24 16.53
CA SER A 126 -14.01 -10.07 17.65
C SER A 126 -13.43 -9.29 18.82
N ILE A 127 -12.88 -8.12 18.56
CA ILE A 127 -12.47 -7.11 19.55
C ILE A 127 -13.01 -5.78 19.05
N ALA A 128 -13.53 -4.95 19.97
CA ALA A 128 -14.01 -3.63 19.60
C ALA A 128 -12.80 -2.74 19.29
N VAL A 129 -12.50 -2.58 18.00
CA VAL A 129 -11.42 -1.70 17.53
C VAL A 129 -12.05 -0.48 16.87
N PRO A 130 -11.54 0.73 17.14
CA PRO A 130 -12.05 1.92 16.46
C PRO A 130 -11.83 1.85 14.94
N GLU A 131 -12.90 2.01 14.17
CA GLU A 131 -12.85 1.90 12.70
C GLU A 131 -11.97 2.97 12.06
N TRP A 132 -11.85 4.14 12.69
CA TRP A 132 -11.08 5.26 12.17
C TRP A 132 -9.60 4.94 11.96
N ILE A 133 -9.03 3.98 12.70
CA ILE A 133 -7.63 3.57 12.57
C ILE A 133 -7.41 2.94 11.19
N SER A 134 -8.30 2.03 10.78
CA SER A 134 -8.21 1.34 9.48
C SER A 134 -8.35 2.32 8.32
N TYR A 135 -9.32 3.25 8.41
CA TYR A 135 -9.52 4.25 7.37
C TYR A 135 -8.40 5.30 7.33
N GLY A 136 -7.83 5.65 8.48
CA GLY A 136 -6.68 6.56 8.57
C GLY A 136 -5.44 6.01 7.88
N ILE A 137 -5.13 4.72 8.09
CA ILE A 137 -3.99 4.10 7.42
C ILE A 137 -4.22 3.86 5.93
N LEU A 138 -5.45 3.51 5.53
CA LEU A 138 -5.84 3.43 4.11
C LEU A 138 -5.67 4.78 3.42
N ALA A 139 -6.18 5.86 4.02
CA ALA A 139 -6.04 7.21 3.49
C ALA A 139 -4.55 7.58 3.33
N THR A 140 -3.75 7.32 4.35
CA THR A 140 -2.31 7.63 4.35
C THR A 140 -1.58 6.84 3.26
N GLY A 141 -1.84 5.53 3.15
CA GLY A 141 -1.23 4.66 2.13
C GLY A 141 -1.57 5.09 0.71
N PHE A 142 -2.86 5.36 0.41
CA PHE A 142 -3.29 5.78 -0.91
C PHE A 142 -2.76 7.16 -1.30
N ILE A 143 -2.73 8.13 -0.38
CA ILE A 143 -2.16 9.45 -0.63
C ILE A 143 -0.66 9.33 -0.95
N LEU A 144 0.09 8.58 -0.14
CA LEU A 144 1.52 8.35 -0.38
C LEU A 144 1.77 7.70 -1.74
N MET A 145 1.02 6.65 -2.10
CA MET A 145 1.14 6.04 -3.43
C MET A 145 0.76 6.98 -4.56
N GLY A 146 -0.31 7.78 -4.40
CA GLY A 146 -0.70 8.80 -5.36
C GLY A 146 0.40 9.84 -5.58
N THR A 147 1.07 10.27 -4.50
CA THR A 147 2.22 11.19 -4.60
C THR A 147 3.43 10.57 -5.28
N GLU A 148 3.72 9.29 -5.09
CA GLU A 148 4.77 8.58 -5.83
C GLU A 148 4.45 8.48 -7.32
N CYS A 149 3.22 8.11 -7.68
CA CYS A 149 2.80 8.06 -9.08
C CYS A 149 2.92 9.41 -9.76
N LEU A 150 2.47 10.48 -9.09
CA LEU A 150 2.60 11.84 -9.60
C LEU A 150 4.07 12.23 -9.81
N ARG A 151 4.94 11.84 -8.86
CA ARG A 151 6.38 12.08 -8.96
C ARG A 151 7.01 11.32 -10.13
N LEU A 152 6.56 10.10 -10.42
CA LEU A 152 7.00 9.32 -11.59
C LEU A 152 6.59 9.98 -12.90
N ILE A 153 5.36 10.50 -13.00
CA ILE A 153 4.86 11.25 -14.16
C ILE A 153 5.72 12.50 -14.38
N LEU A 154 5.99 13.28 -13.33
CA LEU A 154 6.77 14.52 -13.41
C LEU A 154 8.22 14.29 -13.84
N GLN A 155 8.83 13.17 -13.44
CA GLN A 155 10.19 12.82 -13.84
C GLN A 155 10.27 12.27 -15.27
N ARG A 156 9.14 12.14 -15.98
CA ARG A 156 9.03 11.57 -17.34
C ARG A 156 9.80 10.26 -17.53
N ARG A 157 9.95 9.47 -16.47
CA ARG A 157 10.68 8.19 -16.54
C ARG A 157 9.80 7.09 -17.13
N PHE A 158 9.37 7.31 -18.37
CA PHE A 158 8.56 6.40 -19.18
C PHE A 158 9.40 5.32 -19.87
N GLU A 159 10.58 4.99 -19.34
CA GLU A 159 11.47 4.02 -19.98
C GLU A 159 11.05 2.60 -19.60
N PRO A 160 10.50 1.81 -20.56
CA PRO A 160 10.37 0.38 -20.36
C PRO A 160 11.77 -0.22 -20.40
N GLN A 161 12.28 -0.65 -19.25
CA GLN A 161 13.51 -1.44 -19.20
C GLN A 161 13.17 -2.88 -19.55
N GLY A 162 13.15 -3.15 -20.86
CA GLY A 162 12.93 -4.47 -21.47
C GLY A 162 13.94 -4.68 -22.58
N SER A 163 15.22 -4.68 -22.23
CA SER A 163 16.29 -5.29 -23.02
C SER A 163 17.38 -5.76 -22.05
N VAL A 164 17.08 -6.82 -21.29
CA VAL A 164 18.14 -7.72 -20.88
C VAL A 164 18.34 -8.63 -22.10
N SER A 165 19.45 -8.39 -22.78
CA SER A 165 20.13 -9.28 -23.75
C SER A 165 19.87 -10.76 -23.44
N ALA A 166 19.38 -11.55 -24.40
CA ALA A 166 20.22 -12.30 -25.35
C ALA A 166 21.18 -13.25 -24.63
#